data_AF-A0A961NJ74-F1
#
_entry.id   AF-A0A961NJ74-F1
#
_cell.length_a   1.000
_cell.length_b   1.000
_cell.length_c   1.000
_cell.angle_alpha   90.00
_cell.angle_beta   90.00
_cell.angle_gamma   90.00
#
_symmetry.space_group_name_H-M   'P 1'
#
loop_
_entity.id
_entity.type
_entity.pdbx_description
1 polymer ?
#
loop_
_entity_poly.entity_id
_entity_poly.type
_entity_poly.pdbx_seq_one_letter_code
_entity_poly.pdbx_strand_id
1 'polypeptide(L)'
;MRYILAYVGTILIWSTTPLAIKWSGEGLHFLSAVAARMVLGMIICFVLVIIFRKPFPWHAAARNTYLAAGLGIFGAMLCVYYSAQFIPSGLVSVIFGIAPLLSSVAAAIWLGERSLGWQRVMGLVLGLLGLLVIFRDSLVLDEHVNPNYLEGVLGIFLAAC
;
A
#
# COMPACT_ATOMS: atom_id res chain seq x y z
N MET A 1 24.56 10.73 0.74
CA MET A 1 24.37 9.77 1.85
C MET A 1 22.94 9.72 2.40
N ARG A 2 22.33 10.84 2.84
CA ARG A 2 21.01 10.84 3.52
C ARG A 2 19.86 10.22 2.72
N TYR A 3 19.84 10.40 1.38
CA TYR A 3 18.82 9.82 0.50
C TYR A 3 18.91 8.29 0.39
N ILE A 4 20.12 7.74 0.40
CA ILE A 4 20.33 6.28 0.30
C ILE A 4 19.81 5.60 1.57
N LEU A 5 20.08 6.15 2.76
CA LEU A 5 19.53 5.61 4.00
C LEU A 5 18.00 5.66 4.03
N ALA A 6 17.39 6.77 3.58
CA ALA A 6 15.93 6.89 3.51
C ALA A 6 15.33 5.87 2.52
N TYR A 7 16.01 5.64 1.39
CA TYR A 7 15.60 4.68 0.38
C TYR A 7 15.68 3.24 0.88
N VAL A 8 16.81 2.84 1.45
CA VAL A 8 16.99 1.49 2.03
C VAL A 8 16.01 1.26 3.18
N GLY A 9 15.80 2.25 4.05
CA GLY A 9 14.82 2.15 5.13
C GLY A 9 13.40 1.95 4.60
N THR A 10 13.02 2.70 3.57
CA THR A 10 11.71 2.55 2.91
C THR A 10 11.55 1.14 2.33
N ILE A 11 12.55 0.61 1.63
CA ILE A 11 12.51 -0.75 1.08
C ILE A 11 12.27 -1.78 2.19
N LEU A 12 13.04 -1.73 3.28
CA LEU A 12 12.89 -2.70 4.37
C LEU A 12 11.49 -2.65 5.01
N ILE A 13 10.97 -1.44 5.23
CA ILE A 13 9.63 -1.26 5.81
C ILE A 13 8.54 -1.77 4.85
N TRP A 14 8.66 -1.46 3.55
CA TRP A 14 7.65 -1.83 2.56
C TRP A 14 7.69 -3.32 2.22
N SER A 15 8.86 -3.94 2.11
CA SER A 15 8.98 -5.38 1.85
C SER A 15 8.45 -6.25 3.00
N THR A 16 8.53 -5.77 4.25
CA THR A 16 8.03 -6.49 5.42
C THR A 16 6.55 -6.20 5.73
N THR A 17 5.98 -5.16 5.11
CA THR A 17 4.60 -4.73 5.39
C THR A 17 3.54 -5.77 5.01
N PRO A 18 3.52 -6.35 3.80
CA PRO A 18 2.54 -7.38 3.43
C PRO A 18 2.60 -8.62 4.31
N LEU A 19 3.81 -9.01 4.73
CA LEU A 19 4.00 -10.12 5.67
C LEU A 19 3.41 -9.80 7.04
N ALA A 20 3.71 -8.61 7.59
CA ALA A 20 3.16 -8.17 8.86
C ALA A 20 1.63 -8.03 8.85
N ILE A 21 1.02 -7.67 7.71
CA ILE A 21 -0.44 -7.61 7.53
C ILE A 21 -1.05 -9.01 7.61
N LYS A 22 -0.43 -10.01 6.96
CA LYS A 22 -0.93 -11.39 7.02
C LYS A 22 -0.84 -11.93 8.45
N TRP A 23 0.30 -11.75 9.11
CA TRP A 23 0.50 -12.18 10.50
C TRP A 23 -0.41 -11.48 11.50
N SER A 24 -0.66 -10.17 11.34
CA SER A 24 -1.55 -9.45 12.27
C SER A 24 -3.01 -9.88 12.13
N GLY A 25 -3.41 -10.45 10.98
CA GLY A 25 -4.74 -11.02 10.76
C GLY A 25 -4.91 -12.46 11.22
N GLU A 26 -3.84 -13.19 11.57
CA GLU A 26 -3.92 -14.62 11.97
C GLU A 26 -4.40 -14.82 13.41
N GLY A 27 -4.28 -13.82 14.29
CA GLY A 27 -4.72 -13.90 15.69
C GLY A 27 -5.89 -12.98 16.07
N LEU A 28 -6.06 -11.85 15.37
CA LEU A 28 -7.05 -10.83 15.64
C LEU A 28 -7.97 -10.68 14.42
N HIS A 29 -9.26 -10.38 14.63
CA HIS A 29 -10.16 -10.07 13.51
C HIS A 29 -9.56 -8.92 12.68
N PHE A 30 -9.55 -9.04 11.35
CA PHE A 30 -8.81 -8.12 10.46
C PHE A 30 -9.10 -6.63 10.74
N LEU A 31 -10.34 -6.30 11.12
CA LEU A 31 -10.77 -4.95 11.49
C LEU A 31 -10.03 -4.40 12.72
N SER A 32 -9.80 -5.24 13.72
CA SER A 32 -9.04 -4.86 14.92
C SER A 32 -7.54 -4.72 14.63
N ALA A 33 -7.00 -5.56 13.74
CA ALA A 33 -5.60 -5.49 13.32
C ALA A 33 -5.31 -4.19 12.54
N VAL A 34 -6.18 -3.80 11.58
CA VAL A 34 -6.03 -2.54 10.85
C VAL A 34 -6.25 -1.34 11.77
N ALA A 35 -7.26 -1.37 12.66
CA ALA A 35 -7.51 -0.30 13.61
C ALA A 35 -6.31 -0.07 14.53
N ALA A 36 -5.72 -1.14 15.07
CA ALA A 36 -4.52 -1.06 15.89
C ALA A 36 -3.34 -0.43 15.12
N ARG A 37 -3.12 -0.84 13.86
CA ARG A 37 -2.06 -0.26 13.01
C ARG A 37 -2.26 1.23 12.76
N MET A 38 -3.50 1.66 12.54
CA MET A 38 -3.85 3.05 12.24
C MET A 38 -3.74 3.94 13.49
N VAL A 39 -4.20 3.45 14.64
CA VAL A 39 -4.03 4.12 15.93
C VAL A 39 -2.55 4.24 16.29
N LEU A 40 -1.77 3.18 16.11
CA LEU A 40 -0.32 3.21 16.37
C LEU A 40 0.39 4.22 15.46
N GLY A 41 0.08 4.22 14.17
CA GLY A 41 0.60 5.19 13.21
C GLY A 41 0.24 6.63 13.58
N MET A 42 -1.01 6.87 13.99
CA MET A 42 -1.48 8.17 14.46
C MET A 42 -0.69 8.64 15.69
N ILE A 43 -0.52 7.78 16.70
CA ILE A 43 0.23 8.10 17.93
C ILE A 43 1.67 8.44 17.59
N ILE A 44 2.34 7.62 16.78
CA ILE A 44 3.73 7.84 16.38
C ILE A 44 3.87 9.17 15.62
N CYS A 45 3.02 9.41 14.61
CA CYS A 45 3.04 10.66 13.85
C CYS A 45 2.78 11.88 14.75
N PHE A 46 1.84 11.78 15.69
CA PHE A 46 1.53 12.86 16.62
C PHE A 46 2.70 13.17 17.55
N VAL A 47 3.34 12.14 18.11
CA VAL A 47 4.56 12.28 18.92
C VAL A 47 5.68 12.94 18.12
N LEU A 48 5.90 12.54 16.86
CA LEU A 48 6.92 13.13 16.00
C LEU A 48 6.62 14.62 15.69
N VAL A 49 5.36 14.99 15.47
CA VAL A 49 4.97 16.40 15.29
C VAL A 49 5.33 17.24 16.52
N ILE A 50 5.09 16.72 17.73
CA ILE A 50 5.45 17.38 18.99
C ILE A 50 6.97 17.51 19.13
N ILE A 51 7.72 16.42 18.92
CA ILE A 51 9.19 16.39 19.03
C ILE A 51 9.84 17.36 18.05
N PHE A 52 9.40 17.37 16.80
CA PHE A 52 9.93 18.25 15.76
C PHE A 52 9.34 19.66 15.78
N ARG A 53 8.45 19.96 16.73
CA ARG A 53 7.75 21.25 16.88
C ARG A 53 7.18 21.77 15.57
N LYS A 54 6.61 20.86 14.77
CA LYS A 54 6.02 21.23 13.47
C LYS A 54 4.70 21.96 13.70
N PRO A 55 4.40 23.03 12.94
CA PRO A 55 3.13 23.71 13.04
C PRO A 55 2.02 22.74 12.67
N PHE A 56 1.07 22.54 13.59
CA PHE A 56 -0.09 21.67 13.39
C PHE A 56 -1.36 22.55 13.28
N PRO A 57 -1.74 22.97 12.06
CA PRO A 57 -2.86 23.87 11.88
C PRO A 57 -4.19 23.21 12.26
N TRP A 58 -4.94 23.86 13.16
CA TRP A 58 -6.20 23.34 13.70
C TRP A 58 -7.46 23.98 13.10
N HIS A 59 -7.32 24.80 12.06
CA HIS A 59 -8.45 25.46 11.41
C HIS A 59 -9.37 24.46 10.68
N ALA A 60 -10.62 24.85 10.44
CA ALA A 60 -11.65 23.95 9.89
C ALA A 60 -11.23 23.24 8.59
N ALA A 61 -10.59 23.96 7.67
CA ALA A 61 -10.08 23.39 6.42
C ALA A 61 -9.00 22.31 6.66
N ALA A 62 -8.05 22.53 7.58
CA ALA A 62 -7.00 21.54 7.90
C ALA A 62 -7.60 20.28 8.51
N ARG A 63 -8.57 20.41 9.43
CA ARG A 63 -9.27 19.26 9.99
C ARG A 63 -10.01 18.46 8.91
N ASN A 64 -10.63 19.13 7.95
CA ASN A 64 -11.31 18.46 6.85
C ASN A 64 -10.31 17.68 5.98
N THR A 65 -9.14 18.24 5.72
CA THR A 65 -8.05 17.53 5.02
C THR A 65 -7.56 16.32 5.82
N TYR A 66 -7.40 16.44 7.15
CA TYR A 66 -6.98 15.33 8.00
C TYR A 66 -8.00 14.20 8.02
N LEU A 67 -9.30 14.54 8.11
CA LEU A 67 -10.38 13.56 8.06
C LEU A 67 -10.46 12.90 6.68
N ALA A 68 -10.43 13.66 5.59
CA ALA A 68 -10.50 13.12 4.24
C ALA A 68 -9.30 12.20 3.94
N ALA A 69 -8.07 12.63 4.25
CA ALA A 69 -6.88 11.82 4.05
C ALA A 69 -6.85 10.59 4.97
N GLY A 70 -7.21 10.77 6.24
CA GLY A 70 -7.25 9.68 7.22
C GLY A 70 -8.28 8.61 6.87
N LEU A 71 -9.50 9.00 6.48
CA LEU A 71 -10.54 8.09 6.02
C LEU A 71 -10.15 7.40 4.71
N GLY A 72 -9.50 8.11 3.78
CA GLY A 72 -8.97 7.50 2.55
C GLY A 72 -7.93 6.42 2.83
N ILE A 73 -6.94 6.71 3.68
CA ILE A 73 -5.91 5.74 4.07
C ILE A 73 -6.52 4.56 4.83
N PHE A 74 -7.46 4.82 5.74
CA PHE A 74 -8.15 3.78 6.50
C PHE A 74 -8.97 2.87 5.59
N GLY A 75 -9.73 3.44 4.65
CA GLY A 75 -10.51 2.69 3.66
C GLY A 75 -9.63 1.82 2.76
N ALA A 76 -8.54 2.38 2.23
CA ALA A 76 -7.58 1.61 1.45
C ALA A 76 -6.99 0.46 2.27
N MET A 77 -6.56 0.71 3.51
CA MET A 77 -6.03 -0.33 4.39
C MET A 77 -7.05 -1.38 4.79
N LEU A 78 -8.33 -1.02 4.96
CA LEU A 78 -9.40 -1.99 5.18
C LEU A 78 -9.50 -2.97 4.01
N CYS A 79 -9.49 -2.46 2.77
CA CYS A 79 -9.50 -3.31 1.59
C CYS A 79 -8.28 -4.25 1.56
N VAL A 80 -7.09 -3.75 1.89
CA VAL A 80 -5.87 -4.57 1.96
C VAL A 80 -5.99 -5.69 2.99
N TYR A 81 -6.45 -5.37 4.19
CA TYR A 81 -6.61 -6.35 5.27
C TYR A 81 -7.72 -7.36 4.97
N TYR A 82 -8.81 -6.93 4.35
CA TYR A 82 -9.86 -7.82 3.87
C TYR A 82 -9.30 -8.80 2.83
N SER A 83 -8.63 -8.27 1.81
CA SER A 83 -8.02 -9.05 0.73
C SER A 83 -6.97 -10.03 1.23
N ALA A 84 -6.10 -9.61 2.16
CA ALA A 84 -5.04 -10.44 2.70
C ALA A 84 -5.55 -11.73 3.41
N GLN A 85 -6.85 -11.85 3.70
CA GLN A 85 -7.44 -13.09 4.19
C GLN A 85 -7.55 -14.16 3.09
N PHE A 86 -7.78 -13.74 1.84
CA PHE A 86 -8.08 -14.62 0.71
C PHE A 86 -6.90 -14.85 -0.24
N ILE A 87 -5.95 -13.92 -0.29
CA ILE A 87 -4.78 -13.99 -1.17
C ILE A 87 -3.46 -14.12 -0.39
N PRO A 88 -2.44 -14.78 -0.97
CA PRO A 88 -1.13 -14.88 -0.36
C PRO A 88 -0.44 -13.51 -0.29
N SER A 89 0.38 -13.29 0.74
CA SER A 89 1.13 -12.03 0.96
C SER A 89 2.09 -11.70 -0.19
N GLY A 90 2.53 -12.73 -0.92
CA GLY A 90 3.28 -12.58 -2.17
C GLY A 90 2.50 -11.82 -3.24
N LEU A 91 1.25 -12.22 -3.51
CA LEU A 91 0.40 -11.55 -4.49
C LEU A 91 0.02 -10.14 -4.05
N VAL A 92 -0.21 -9.92 -2.75
CA VAL A 92 -0.38 -8.56 -2.20
C VAL A 92 0.83 -7.69 -2.52
N SER A 93 2.05 -8.22 -2.35
CA SER A 93 3.30 -7.51 -2.66
C SER A 93 3.44 -7.20 -4.16
N VAL A 94 3.00 -8.11 -5.04
CA VAL A 94 2.95 -7.89 -6.50
C VAL A 94 2.05 -6.71 -6.84
N ILE A 95 0.83 -6.73 -6.34
CA ILE A 95 -0.17 -5.72 -6.68
C ILE A 95 0.24 -4.34 -6.13
N PHE A 96 0.86 -4.30 -4.93
CA PHE A 96 1.49 -3.07 -4.45
C PHE A 96 2.72 -2.65 -5.25
N GLY A 97 3.51 -3.60 -5.76
CA GLY A 97 4.66 -3.33 -6.60
C GLY A 97 4.28 -2.62 -7.91
N ILE A 98 3.07 -2.88 -8.42
CA ILE A 98 2.52 -2.17 -9.58
C ILE A 98 1.73 -0.91 -9.21
N ALA A 99 1.46 -0.63 -7.93
CA ALA A 99 0.72 0.56 -7.51
C ALA A 99 1.35 1.89 -8.00
N PRO A 100 2.68 2.10 -7.96
CA PRO A 100 3.29 3.30 -8.53
C PRO A 100 2.99 3.48 -10.03
N LEU A 101 2.80 2.36 -10.74
CA LEU A 101 2.41 2.37 -12.16
C LEU A 101 0.98 2.87 -12.31
N LEU A 102 0.05 2.31 -11.53
CA LEU A 102 -1.35 2.74 -11.50
C LEU A 102 -1.46 4.21 -11.11
N SER A 103 -0.75 4.65 -10.06
CA SER A 103 -0.70 6.05 -9.65
C SER A 103 -0.08 6.96 -10.72
N SER A 104 0.93 6.51 -11.45
CA SER A 104 1.52 7.30 -12.54
C SER A 104 0.57 7.49 -13.73
N VAL A 105 -0.21 6.47 -14.06
CA VAL A 105 -1.25 6.52 -15.10
C VAL A 105 -2.41 7.40 -14.64
N ALA A 106 -2.87 7.22 -13.40
CA ALA A 106 -3.90 8.06 -12.80
C ALA A 106 -3.48 9.54 -12.78
N ALA A 107 -2.23 9.83 -12.39
CA ALA A 107 -1.70 11.18 -12.42
C ALA A 107 -1.63 11.77 -13.84
N ALA A 108 -1.24 10.96 -14.84
CA ALA A 108 -1.25 11.42 -16.23
C ALA A 108 -2.66 11.76 -16.74
N ILE A 109 -3.67 10.97 -16.36
CA ILE A 109 -5.08 11.19 -16.75
C ILE A 109 -5.69 12.37 -15.99
N TRP A 110 -5.52 12.44 -14.67
CA TRP A 110 -6.19 13.43 -13.83
C TRP A 110 -5.48 14.78 -13.75
N LEU A 111 -4.15 14.78 -13.68
CA LEU A 111 -3.35 16.01 -13.58
C LEU A 111 -2.85 16.50 -14.94
N GLY A 112 -3.06 15.74 -16.01
CA GLY A 112 -2.58 16.09 -17.35
C GLY A 112 -1.05 16.14 -17.47
N GLU A 113 -0.32 15.57 -16.51
CA GLU A 113 1.13 15.50 -16.58
C GLU A 113 1.55 14.58 -17.73
N ARG A 114 2.46 15.06 -18.59
CA ARG A 114 3.19 14.21 -19.56
C ARG A 114 4.24 13.36 -18.85
N SER A 115 3.83 12.65 -17.81
CA SER A 115 4.70 11.88 -16.91
C SER A 115 5.07 10.50 -17.47
N LEU A 116 4.54 10.09 -18.62
CA LEU A 116 4.83 8.80 -19.27
C LEU A 116 5.84 8.94 -20.42
N GLY A 117 7.06 9.38 -20.11
CA GLY A 117 8.17 9.35 -21.07
C GLY A 117 8.64 7.92 -21.37
N TRP A 118 9.26 7.70 -22.53
CA TRP A 118 9.74 6.37 -22.98
C TRP A 118 10.60 5.64 -21.93
N GLN A 119 11.50 6.35 -21.25
CA GLN A 119 12.36 5.79 -20.20
C GLN A 119 11.56 5.24 -19.00
N ARG A 120 10.46 5.91 -18.62
CA ARG A 120 9.59 5.45 -17.52
C ARG A 120 8.82 4.21 -17.93
N VAL A 121 8.31 4.17 -19.16
CA VAL A 121 7.65 2.97 -19.72
C VAL A 121 8.61 1.79 -19.78
N MET A 122 9.87 2.00 -20.16
CA MET A 122 10.87 0.91 -20.14
C MET A 122 11.16 0.42 -18.72
N GLY A 123 11.33 1.31 -17.75
CA GLY A 123 11.49 0.94 -16.33
C GLY A 123 10.26 0.19 -15.78
N LEU A 124 9.07 0.58 -16.24
CA LEU A 124 7.78 -0.04 -15.92
C LEU A 124 7.73 -1.49 -16.42
N VAL A 125 8.04 -1.71 -17.69
CA VAL A 125 8.07 -3.05 -18.30
C VAL A 125 9.12 -3.93 -17.64
N LEU A 126 10.33 -3.41 -17.38
CA LEU A 126 11.37 -4.16 -16.67
C LEU A 126 10.95 -4.52 -15.24
N GLY A 127 10.30 -3.61 -14.53
CA GLY A 127 9.73 -3.88 -13.19
C GLY A 127 8.67 -4.97 -13.22
N LEU A 128 7.73 -4.91 -14.18
CA LEU A 128 6.70 -5.93 -14.38
C LEU A 128 7.30 -7.30 -14.73
N LEU A 129 8.31 -7.35 -15.59
CA LEU A 129 9.00 -8.58 -15.93
C LEU A 129 9.74 -9.18 -14.73
N GLY A 130 10.45 -8.36 -13.95
CA GLY A 130 11.10 -8.81 -12.72
C GLY A 130 10.10 -9.39 -11.72
N LEU A 131 8.92 -8.76 -11.61
CA LEU A 131 7.84 -9.22 -10.76
C LEU A 131 7.25 -10.56 -11.22
N LEU A 132 7.00 -10.72 -12.53
CA LEU A 132 6.55 -11.99 -13.12
C LEU A 132 7.54 -13.13 -12.84
N VAL A 133 8.84 -12.86 -12.93
CA VAL A 133 9.88 -13.87 -12.66
C VAL A 133 9.89 -14.29 -11.19
N ILE A 134 9.72 -13.35 -10.25
CA ILE A 134 9.70 -13.65 -8.80
C ILE A 134 8.48 -14.49 -8.43
N PHE A 135 7.32 -14.22 -9.03
CA PHE A 135 6.04 -14.80 -8.60
C PHE A 135 5.49 -15.90 -9.50
N ARG A 136 6.25 -16.35 -10.51
CA ARG A 136 5.84 -17.42 -11.44
C ARG A 136 5.37 -18.69 -10.72
N ASP A 137 6.06 -19.06 -9.63
CA ASP A 137 5.79 -20.31 -8.91
C ASP A 137 4.62 -20.13 -7.93
N SER A 138 4.41 -18.93 -7.39
CA SER A 138 3.25 -18.62 -6.53
C SER A 138 1.93 -18.51 -7.32
N LEU A 139 1.98 -18.19 -8.61
CA LEU A 139 0.78 -18.11 -9.48
C LEU A 139 0.27 -19.49 -9.93
N VAL A 140 1.12 -20.52 -9.85
CA VAL A 140 0.80 -21.89 -10.34
C VAL A 140 0.32 -22.81 -9.22
N LEU A 141 0.51 -22.44 -7.94
CA LEU A 141 0.34 -23.37 -6.80
C LEU A 141 -0.95 -23.23 -5.98
N ASP A 142 -1.83 -22.25 -6.24
CA ASP A 142 -3.10 -22.10 -5.50
C ASP A 142 -4.32 -22.52 -6.33
N GLU A 143 -4.43 -23.83 -6.61
CA GLU A 143 -5.66 -24.47 -7.14
C GLU A 143 -6.74 -24.72 -6.06
N HIS A 144 -6.52 -24.25 -4.82
CA HIS A 144 -7.59 -24.23 -3.81
C HIS A 144 -8.43 -22.98 -4.04
N VAL A 145 -9.39 -23.08 -4.97
CA VAL A 145 -10.33 -22.02 -5.35
C VAL A 145 -11.17 -21.62 -4.14
N ASN A 146 -10.62 -20.72 -3.33
CA ASN A 146 -11.36 -20.00 -2.31
C ASN A 146 -12.37 -19.15 -3.09
N PRO A 147 -13.69 -19.30 -2.89
CA PRO A 147 -14.71 -18.63 -3.71
C PRO A 147 -14.57 -17.09 -3.69
N ASN A 148 -13.93 -16.55 -2.65
CA ASN A 148 -13.70 -15.12 -2.46
C ASN A 148 -12.32 -14.64 -2.98
N TYR A 149 -11.56 -15.48 -3.69
CA TYR A 149 -10.25 -15.11 -4.22
C TYR A 149 -10.32 -13.91 -5.18
N LEU A 150 -11.33 -13.88 -6.05
CA LEU A 150 -11.59 -12.75 -6.95
C LEU A 150 -11.89 -11.46 -6.18
N GLU A 151 -12.69 -11.55 -5.10
CA GLU A 151 -12.97 -10.41 -4.23
C GLU A 151 -11.69 -9.90 -3.55
N GLY A 152 -10.81 -10.81 -3.12
CA GLY A 152 -9.50 -10.49 -2.58
C GLY A 152 -8.64 -9.73 -3.58
N VAL A 153 -8.55 -10.21 -4.82
CA VAL A 153 -7.80 -9.53 -5.90
C VAL A 153 -8.41 -8.15 -6.20
N LEU A 154 -9.72 -8.05 -6.37
CA LEU A 154 -10.38 -6.77 -6.65
C LEU A 154 -10.18 -5.76 -5.51
N GLY A 155 -10.31 -6.20 -4.25
CA GLY A 155 -10.11 -5.34 -3.09
C GLY A 155 -8.69 -4.77 -2.99
N ILE A 156 -7.66 -5.56 -3.32
CA ILE A 156 -6.29 -5.06 -3.27
C ILE A 156 -5.96 -4.13 -4.44
N PHE A 157 -6.55 -4.35 -5.62
CA PHE A 157 -6.47 -3.38 -6.72
C PHE A 157 -7.17 -2.07 -6.37
N LEU A 158 -8.33 -2.13 -5.73
CA LEU A 158 -9.07 -0.95 -5.26
C LEU A 158 -8.27 -0.16 -4.23
N ALA A 159 -7.48 -0.83 -3.39
CA ALA A 159 -6.59 -0.17 -2.43
C ALA A 159 -5.34 0.45 -3.07
N ALA A 160 -4.93 -0.02 -4.25
CA ALA A 160 -3.73 0.43 -4.95
C ALA A 160 -3.97 1.63 -5.88
N CYS A 161 -5.23 1.91 -6.21
CA CYS A 161 -5.67 3.05 -7.04
C CYS A 161 -6.02 4.27 -6.18
#